data_AF-A0A4R2B2A1-F1
#
_entry.id   AF-A0A4R2B2A1-F1
#
_cell.length_a   1.000
_cell.length_b   1.000
_cell.length_c   1.000
_cell.angle_alpha   90.00
_cell.angle_beta   90.00
_cell.angle_gamma   90.00
#
_symmetry.space_group_name_H-M   'P 1'
#
loop_
_entity.id
_entity.type
_entity.pdbx_description
1 polymer ?
#
loop_
_entity_poly.entity_id
_entity_poly.type
_entity_poly.pdbx_seq_one_letter_code
_entity_poly.pdbx_strand_id
1 'polypeptide(L)'
;MEDGKREVYMEEELQWINKVLSGNKQVYAQIINKYKDPLYATILRMTRNQQDAADLVQEAFIKVYHQLGKFDGKGSFSSWIYRVAINHCMDEFRKKRHKTIENEMR
;
A
#
# COMPACT_ATOMS: atom_id res chain seq x y z
N MET A 1 18.00 -15.04 -16.36
CA MET A 1 16.86 -14.72 -17.26
C MET A 1 15.68 -14.10 -16.49
N GLU A 2 15.94 -13.34 -15.42
CA GLU A 2 14.92 -12.72 -14.56
C GLU A 2 14.75 -11.21 -14.81
N ASP A 3 15.80 -10.56 -15.32
CA ASP A 3 15.83 -9.10 -15.49
C ASP A 3 14.78 -8.58 -16.48
N GLY A 4 14.54 -9.31 -17.58
CA GLY A 4 13.56 -8.90 -18.58
C GLY A 4 12.11 -8.86 -18.08
N LYS A 5 11.72 -9.75 -17.15
CA LYS A 5 10.38 -9.71 -16.55
C LYS A 5 10.23 -8.51 -15.62
N ARG A 6 11.26 -8.21 -14.84
CA ARG A 6 11.26 -7.11 -13.87
C ARG A 6 11.17 -5.75 -14.56
N GLU A 7 11.85 -5.60 -15.70
CA GLU A 7 11.79 -4.40 -16.53
C GLU A 7 10.40 -4.20 -17.14
N VAL A 8 9.81 -5.24 -17.73
CA VAL A 8 8.44 -5.21 -18.28
C VAL A 8 7.40 -4.87 -17.20
N TYR A 9 7.50 -5.47 -16.01
CA TYR A 9 6.58 -5.14 -14.90
C TYR A 9 6.68 -3.70 -14.44
N MET A 10 7.87 -3.10 -14.49
CA MET A 10 8.08 -1.71 -14.13
C MET A 10 7.42 -0.78 -15.15
N GLU A 11 7.51 -1.12 -16.44
CA GLU A 11 6.90 -0.34 -17.51
C GLU A 11 5.36 -0.40 -17.45
N GLU A 12 4.78 -1.56 -17.22
CA GLU A 12 3.33 -1.72 -17.01
C GLU A 12 2.83 -0.90 -15.81
N GLU A 13 3.55 -0.94 -14.68
CA GLU A 13 3.21 -0.17 -13.48
C GLU A 13 3.21 1.33 -13.73
N LEU A 14 4.24 1.83 -14.43
CA LEU A 14 4.33 3.24 -14.80
C LEU A 14 3.18 3.65 -15.72
N GLN A 15 2.80 2.80 -16.68
CA GLN A 15 1.65 3.06 -17.55
C GLN A 15 0.34 3.14 -16.75
N TRP A 16 0.14 2.25 -15.79
CA TRP A 16 -1.05 2.30 -14.93
C TRP A 16 -1.09 3.57 -14.10
N ILE A 17 0.03 3.94 -13.49
CA ILE A 17 0.17 5.16 -12.69
C ILE A 17 -0.17 6.39 -13.53
N ASN A 18 0.42 6.53 -14.71
CA ASN A 18 0.17 7.66 -15.60
C ASN A 18 -1.31 7.76 -16.02
N LYS A 19 -1.97 6.63 -16.32
CA LYS A 19 -3.41 6.59 -16.63
C LYS A 19 -4.27 6.99 -15.44
N VAL A 20 -3.92 6.55 -14.22
CA VAL A 20 -4.65 6.95 -13.02
C VAL A 20 -4.51 8.45 -12.77
N LEU A 21 -3.30 9.00 -12.91
CA LEU A 21 -3.01 10.42 -12.74
C LEU A 21 -3.66 11.29 -13.82
N SER A 22 -3.87 10.78 -15.04
CA SER A 22 -4.62 11.47 -16.09
C SER A 22 -6.15 11.40 -15.93
N GLY A 23 -6.64 10.81 -14.83
CA GLY A 23 -8.06 10.78 -14.48
C GLY A 23 -8.76 9.46 -14.77
N ASN A 24 -8.09 8.47 -15.36
CA ASN A 24 -8.65 7.13 -15.56
C ASN A 24 -8.56 6.31 -14.27
N LYS A 25 -9.48 6.59 -13.34
CA LYS A 25 -9.51 5.99 -12.00
C LYS A 25 -9.71 4.48 -12.03
N GLN A 26 -10.35 3.94 -13.07
CA GLN A 26 -10.62 2.50 -13.20
C GLN A 26 -9.34 1.67 -13.33
N VAL A 27 -8.27 2.27 -13.89
CA VAL A 27 -6.96 1.61 -14.00
C VAL A 27 -6.34 1.34 -12.63
N TYR A 28 -6.76 2.05 -11.58
CA TYR A 28 -6.28 1.81 -10.21
C TYR A 28 -6.62 0.40 -9.71
N ALA A 29 -7.67 -0.24 -10.25
CA ALA A 29 -7.99 -1.63 -9.95
C ALA A 29 -6.85 -2.60 -10.32
N GLN A 30 -6.05 -2.30 -11.34
CA GLN A 30 -4.89 -3.13 -11.71
C GLN A 30 -3.81 -3.11 -10.63
N ILE A 31 -3.57 -1.93 -10.04
CA ILE A 31 -2.67 -1.78 -8.89
C ILE A 31 -3.20 -2.55 -7.69
N ILE A 32 -4.49 -2.42 -7.38
CA ILE A 32 -5.11 -3.16 -6.27
C ILE A 32 -4.96 -4.67 -6.50
N ASN A 33 -5.36 -5.18 -7.66
CA ASN A 33 -5.31 -6.61 -7.96
C ASN A 33 -3.89 -7.19 -7.87
N LYS A 34 -2.89 -6.44 -8.33
CA LYS A 34 -1.49 -6.87 -8.28
C LYS A 34 -0.94 -6.94 -6.85
N TYR A 35 -1.35 -6.02 -5.98
CA TYR A 35 -0.70 -5.80 -4.69
C TYR A 35 -1.53 -6.22 -3.48
N LYS A 36 -2.83 -6.48 -3.62
CA LYS A 36 -3.74 -6.74 -2.49
C LYS A 36 -3.32 -7.94 -1.66
N ASP A 37 -3.20 -9.10 -2.28
CA ASP A 37 -2.88 -10.34 -1.57
C ASP A 37 -1.50 -10.32 -0.89
N PRO A 38 -0.41 -9.88 -1.56
CA PRO A 38 0.90 -9.86 -0.92
C PRO A 38 1.02 -8.77 0.16
N LEU A 39 0.33 -7.63 0.02
CA LEU A 39 0.24 -6.63 1.09
C LEU A 39 -0.59 -7.15 2.27
N TYR A 40 -1.72 -7.80 2.01
CA TYR A 40 -2.54 -8.41 3.06
C TYR A 40 -1.77 -9.46 3.85
N ALA A 41 -1.05 -10.36 3.18
CA ALA A 41 -0.19 -11.34 3.85
C ALA A 41 0.88 -10.67 4.75
N THR A 42 1.48 -9.57 4.27
CA THR A 42 2.48 -8.81 5.02
C THR A 42 1.87 -8.14 6.25
N ILE A 43 0.74 -7.44 6.09
CA ILE A 43 0.06 -6.73 7.16
C ILE A 43 -0.55 -7.70 8.17
N LEU A 44 -1.07 -8.84 7.72
CA LEU A 44 -1.57 -9.91 8.60
C LEU A 44 -0.47 -10.45 9.51
N ARG A 45 0.75 -10.63 9.00
CA ARG A 45 1.90 -11.03 9.84
C ARG A 45 2.28 -9.99 10.89
N MET A 46 2.08 -8.71 10.59
CA MET A 46 2.36 -7.60 11.52
C MET A 46 1.27 -7.46 12.60
N THR A 47 0.00 -7.56 12.22
CA THR A 47 -1.17 -7.37 13.10
C THR A 47 -1.56 -8.61 13.87
N ARG A 48 -1.34 -9.81 13.29
CA ARG A 48 -1.86 -11.10 13.77
C ARG A 48 -3.38 -11.09 13.96
N ASN A 49 -4.10 -10.20 13.28
CA ASN A 49 -5.55 -10.06 13.35
C ASN A 49 -6.09 -9.84 11.94
N GLN A 50 -6.99 -10.72 11.49
CA GLN A 50 -7.52 -10.71 10.13
C GLN A 50 -8.38 -9.48 9.84
N GLN A 51 -9.20 -9.06 10.80
CA GLN A 51 -10.06 -7.89 10.65
C GLN A 51 -9.22 -6.61 10.52
N ASP A 52 -8.28 -6.42 11.45
CA ASP A 52 -7.35 -5.29 11.40
C ASP A 52 -6.53 -5.29 10.10
N ALA A 53 -6.09 -6.47 9.64
CA ALA A 53 -5.33 -6.57 8.39
C ALA A 53 -6.17 -6.18 7.17
N ALA A 54 -7.43 -6.61 7.10
CA ALA A 54 -8.33 -6.27 6.01
C ALA A 54 -8.61 -4.77 5.97
N ASP A 55 -8.83 -4.15 7.13
CA ASP A 55 -9.10 -2.71 7.24
C ASP A 55 -7.86 -1.88 6.88
N LEU A 56 -6.70 -2.22 7.45
CA LEU A 56 -5.44 -1.53 7.17
C LEU A 56 -4.99 -1.62 5.72
N VAL A 57 -5.22 -2.74 5.04
CA VAL A 57 -4.93 -2.88 3.60
C VAL A 57 -5.79 -1.92 2.79
N GLN A 58 -7.08 -1.83 3.10
CA GLN A 58 -7.98 -0.90 2.41
C GLN A 58 -7.54 0.55 2.61
N GLU A 59 -7.30 0.95 3.85
CA GLU A 59 -6.83 2.30 4.18
C GLU A 59 -5.46 2.59 3.54
N ALA A 60 -4.58 1.59 3.46
CA ALA A 60 -3.29 1.71 2.77
C ALA A 60 -3.48 2.00 1.28
N PHE A 61 -4.36 1.28 0.58
CA PHE A 61 -4.66 1.58 -0.83
C PHE A 61 -5.27 2.96 -1.00
N ILE A 62 -6.16 3.39 -0.11
CA ILE A 62 -6.68 4.76 -0.14
C ILE A 62 -5.54 5.77 0.00
N LYS A 63 -4.59 5.57 0.93
CA LYS A 63 -3.41 6.44 1.06
C LYS A 63 -2.49 6.41 -0.16
N VAL A 64 -2.28 5.23 -0.74
CA VAL A 64 -1.50 5.03 -1.96
C VAL A 64 -2.10 5.82 -3.11
N TYR A 65 -3.43 5.75 -3.29
CA TYR A 65 -4.13 6.52 -4.33
C TYR A 65 -3.89 8.04 -4.17
N HIS A 66 -4.06 8.57 -2.96
CA HIS A 66 -3.83 10.00 -2.69
C HIS A 66 -2.37 10.43 -2.82
N GLN A 67 -1.43 9.51 -2.62
CA GLN A 67 0.00 9.78 -2.72
C GLN A 67 0.59 9.38 -4.08
N LEU A 68 -0.22 8.87 -5.00
CA LEU A 68 0.26 8.28 -6.25
C LEU A 68 1.08 9.27 -7.09
N GLY A 69 0.66 10.54 -7.09
CA GLY A 69 1.38 11.63 -7.78
C GLY A 69 2.73 12.01 -7.14
N LYS A 70 3.05 11.48 -5.95
CA LYS A 70 4.35 11.64 -5.30
C LYS A 70 5.36 10.57 -5.72
N PHE A 71 4.92 9.55 -6.46
CA PHE A 71 5.84 8.58 -7.03
C PHE A 71 6.53 9.21 -8.24
N ASP A 72 7.83 9.42 -8.15
CA ASP A 72 8.65 10.11 -9.15
C ASP A 72 9.18 9.18 -10.26
N GLY A 73 8.73 7.93 -10.29
CA GLY A 73 9.20 6.91 -11.23
C GLY A 73 10.58 6.35 -10.90
N LYS A 74 11.22 6.77 -9.81
CA LYS A 74 12.55 6.29 -9.43
C LYS A 74 12.44 5.06 -8.51
N GLY A 75 13.16 4.01 -8.89
CA GLY A 75 13.13 2.73 -8.19
C GLY A 75 11.82 1.97 -8.43
N SER A 76 11.62 0.88 -7.68
CA SER A 76 10.46 0.01 -7.90
C SER A 76 9.21 0.54 -7.21
N PHE A 77 8.10 0.61 -7.97
CA PHE A 77 6.80 0.93 -7.41
C PHE A 77 6.38 -0.05 -6.30
N SER A 78 6.74 -1.33 -6.43
CA SER A 78 6.55 -2.34 -5.38
C SER A 78 7.20 -1.92 -4.04
N SER A 79 8.42 -1.37 -4.06
CA SER A 79 9.06 -0.92 -2.83
C SER A 79 8.34 0.29 -2.24
N TRP A 80 7.90 1.21 -3.09
CA TRP A 80 7.20 2.42 -2.67
C TRP A 80 5.82 2.10 -2.05
N ILE A 81 5.01 1.26 -2.69
CA ILE A 81 3.68 0.89 -2.18
C ILE A 81 3.77 0.16 -0.83
N TYR A 82 4.73 -0.75 -0.67
CA TYR A 82 4.99 -1.41 0.61
C TYR A 82 5.40 -0.43 1.69
N ARG A 83 6.23 0.57 1.36
CA ARG A 83 6.63 1.61 2.31
C ARG A 83 5.43 2.41 2.80
N VAL A 84 4.54 2.84 1.90
CA VAL A 84 3.32 3.56 2.27
C VAL A 84 2.43 2.71 3.17
N ALA A 85 2.21 1.44 2.81
CA ALA A 85 1.37 0.52 3.57
C ALA A 85 1.94 0.20 4.96
N ILE A 86 3.23 -0.11 5.06
CA ILE A 86 3.91 -0.42 6.33
C ILE A 86 3.92 0.81 7.25
N ASN A 87 4.29 1.98 6.72
CA ASN A 87 4.28 3.22 7.51
C ASN A 87 2.90 3.50 8.08
N HIS A 88 1.86 3.32 7.27
CA HIS A 88 0.49 3.47 7.73
C HIS A 88 0.14 2.49 8.85
N CYS A 89 0.46 1.21 8.71
CA CYS A 89 0.22 0.21 9.75
C CYS A 89 0.92 0.60 11.06
N MET A 90 2.19 1.03 10.98
CA MET A 90 2.97 1.46 12.15
C MET A 90 2.35 2.68 12.84
N ASP A 91 1.82 3.63 12.09
CA ASP A 91 1.12 4.79 12.64
C ASP A 91 -0.18 4.40 13.35
N GLU A 92 -0.97 3.47 12.79
CA GLU A 92 -2.18 2.98 13.45
C GLU A 92 -1.87 2.16 14.71
N PHE A 93 -0.80 1.35 14.71
CA PHE A 93 -0.35 0.66 15.93
C PHE A 93 0.05 1.64 17.04
N ARG A 94 0.77 2.71 16.69
CA ARG A 94 1.14 3.76 17.66
C ARG A 94 -0.11 4.40 18.25
N LYS A 95 -1.10 4.77 17.41
CA LYS A 95 -2.37 5.35 17.87
C LYS A 95 -3.16 4.41 18.77
N LYS A 96 -3.30 3.13 18.39
CA LYS A 96 -3.99 2.12 19.22
C LYS A 96 -3.35 2.01 20.60
N ARG A 97 -2.00 1.95 20.67
CA ARG A 97 -1.27 1.92 21.94
C ARG A 97 -1.53 3.16 22.81
N HIS A 98 -1.52 4.35 22.21
CA HIS A 98 -1.82 5.59 22.95
C HIS A 98 -3.26 5.60 23.48
N LYS A 99 -4.23 5.12 22.70
CA LYS A 99 -5.63 5.02 23.12
C LYS A 99 -5.83 4.04 24.28
N THR A 100 -5.13 2.92 24.29
CA THR A 100 -5.16 1.96 25.41
C THR A 100 -4.65 2.60 26.70
N ILE A 101 -3.49 3.28 26.66
CA ILE A 101 -2.92 3.95 27.84
C ILE A 101 -3.86 5.05 28.36
N GLU A 102 -4.44 5.87 27.47
CA GLU A 102 -5.37 6.92 27.87
C GLU A 102 -6.63 6.36 28.54
N ASN A 103 -7.15 5.23 28.04
CA ASN A 103 -8.31 4.56 28.65
C ASN A 103 -7.98 3.93 30.02
N GLU A 104 -6.75 3.47 30.24
CA GLU A 104 -6.28 2.92 31.52
C GLU A 104 -5.93 4.02 32.55
N MET A 105 -5.67 5.25 32.09
CA MET A 105 -5.35 6.42 32.91
C MET A 105 -6.57 7.25 33.34
N ARG A 106 -7.76 6.94 32.83
CA ARG A 106 -9.04 7.58 33.18
C ARG A 106 -9.79 6.78 34.23
#